data_AF-A0A3Q3INR9-F1
#
_entry.id   AF-A0A3Q3INR9-F1
#
_cell.length_a   1.000
_cell.length_b   1.000
_cell.length_c   1.000
_cell.angle_alpha   90.00
_cell.angle_beta   90.00
_cell.angle_gamma   90.00
#
_symmetry.space_group_name_H-M   'P 1'
#
loop_
_entity.id
_entity.type
_entity.pdbx_description
1 polymer ?
#
loop_
_entity_poly.entity_id
_entity_poly.type
_entity_poly.pdbx_seq_one_letter_code
_entity_poly.pdbx_strand_id
1 'polypeptide(L)' 'STCPGGHRASSSLHTCLPDPFAKVVVDGSGQCHSTDTVRNTLDPKWNQHYDL' A
#
# COMPACT_ATOMS: atom_id res chain seq x y z
N SER A 1 -13.90 -5.33 4.49
CA SER A 1 -14.95 -4.42 4.97
C SER A 1 -15.28 -3.47 3.83
N THR A 2 -16.26 -3.79 3.01
CA THR A 2 -16.62 -2.96 1.84
C THR A 2 -17.57 -1.87 2.31
N CYS A 3 -17.21 -0.60 2.15
CA CYS A 3 -18.13 0.51 2.43
C CYS A 3 -19.16 0.62 1.28
N PRO A 4 -20.47 0.56 1.55
CA PRO A 4 -21.49 0.75 0.53
C PRO A 4 -21.56 2.24 0.17
N GLY A 5 -21.74 2.53 -1.11
CA GLY A 5 -21.49 3.86 -1.67
C GLY A 5 -22.53 4.95 -1.40
N GLY A 6 -22.28 6.10 -2.04
CA GLY A 6 -23.27 7.11 -2.36
C GLY A 6 -23.28 8.37 -1.50
N HIS A 7 -23.05 9.51 -2.17
CA HIS A 7 -23.46 10.88 -1.80
C HIS A 7 -22.55 11.74 -0.89
N ARG A 8 -21.79 12.62 -1.58
CA ARG A 8 -21.39 14.00 -1.23
C ARG A 8 -21.13 14.31 0.26
N ALA A 9 -19.85 14.37 0.63
CA ALA A 9 -19.39 15.15 1.78
C ALA A 9 -18.20 16.04 1.37
N SER A 10 -18.41 17.35 1.51
CA SER A 10 -17.37 18.38 1.52
C SER A 10 -16.50 18.19 2.76
N SER A 11 -15.18 18.30 2.59
CA SER A 11 -14.15 18.49 3.63
C SER A 11 -14.08 17.45 4.77
N SER A 12 -13.60 16.23 4.45
CA SER A 12 -12.60 15.45 5.22
C SER A 12 -12.43 14.06 4.58
N LEU A 13 -11.49 13.91 3.64
CA LEU A 13 -11.10 12.64 3.00
C LEU A 13 -10.35 11.69 3.98
N HIS A 14 -10.82 11.52 5.22
CA HIS A 14 -10.06 10.88 6.30
C HIS A 14 -10.69 9.61 6.89
N THR A 15 -11.67 8.96 6.26
CA THR A 15 -12.30 7.76 6.86
C THR A 15 -11.77 6.42 6.35
N CYS A 16 -10.90 6.40 5.33
CA CYS A 16 -10.17 5.19 4.92
C CYS A 16 -8.72 5.56 4.59
N LEU A 17 -7.76 5.09 5.38
CA LEU A 17 -6.34 5.19 5.04
C LEU A 17 -5.99 4.07 4.04
N PRO A 18 -5.01 4.28 3.16
CA PRO A 18 -4.61 3.26 2.19
C PRO A 18 -3.96 2.06 2.87
N ASP A 19 -3.90 0.97 2.12
CA ASP A 19 -3.18 -0.26 2.45
C ASP A 19 -1.92 -0.36 1.56
N PRO A 20 -0.81 0.37 1.86
CA PRO A 20 0.37 0.42 1.00
C PRO A 20 1.19 -0.89 0.97
N PHE A 21 1.83 -1.14 -0.17
CA PHE A 21 2.90 -2.14 -0.37
C PHE A 21 3.98 -1.55 -1.30
N ALA A 22 5.19 -2.12 -1.28
CA ALA A 22 6.28 -1.75 -2.19
C ALA A 22 6.63 -2.91 -3.12
N LYS A 23 6.96 -2.60 -4.37
CA LYS A 23 7.46 -3.55 -5.37
C LYS A 23 8.86 -3.14 -5.81
N VAL A 24 9.81 -4.05 -5.70
CA VAL A 24 11.20 -3.87 -6.11
C VAL A 24 11.44 -4.70 -7.35
N VAL A 25 11.95 -4.08 -8.41
CA VAL A 25 12.31 -4.76 -9.67
C VAL A 25 13.76 -4.41 -9.96
N VAL A 26 14.55 -5.41 -10.35
CA VAL A 26 15.96 -5.23 -10.72
C VAL A 26 16.09 -5.35 -12.23
N ASP A 27 16.33 -4.22 -12.89
CA ASP A 27 16.42 -4.15 -14.34
C ASP A 27 17.55 -5.04 -14.88
N GLY A 28 17.29 -5.72 -15.99
CA GLY A 28 18.25 -6.62 -16.64
C GLY A 28 18.43 -8.01 -15.99
N SER A 29 18.01 -8.21 -14.74
CA SER A 29 18.05 -9.53 -14.08
C SER A 29 16.74 -10.32 -14.22
N GLY A 30 15.62 -9.61 -14.41
CA GLY A 30 14.27 -10.17 -14.36
C GLY A 30 13.75 -10.43 -12.94
N GLN A 31 14.50 -10.10 -11.88
CA GLN A 31 14.06 -10.25 -10.50
C GLN A 31 13.00 -9.22 -10.13
N CYS A 32 12.00 -9.67 -9.37
CA CYS A 32 10.85 -8.87 -8.96
C CYS A 32 10.30 -9.35 -7.62
N HIS A 33 10.35 -8.49 -6.60
CA HIS A 33 9.92 -8.78 -5.23
C HIS A 33 8.85 -7.78 -4.78
N SER A 34 7.92 -8.24 -3.94
CA SER A 34 6.84 -7.39 -3.39
C SER A 34 6.79 -7.57 -1.88
N THR A 35 6.58 -6.49 -1.16
CA THR A 35 6.40 -6.55 0.30
C THR A 35 4.99 -6.97 0.66
N ASP A 36 4.80 -7.35 1.93
CA ASP A 36 3.46 -7.46 2.49
C ASP A 36 2.75 -6.09 2.49
N THR A 37 1.43 -6.13 2.47
CA THR A 37 0.60 -4.93 2.59
C THR A 37 0.44 -4.53 4.05
N VAL A 38 0.70 -3.25 4.37
CA VAL A 38 0.44 -2.70 5.71
C VAL A 38 -0.90 -1.99 5.69
N ARG A 39 -1.80 -2.32 6.62
CA ARG A 39 -3.18 -1.83 6.58
C ARG A 39 -3.34 -0.43 7.17
N ASN A 40 -4.17 0.38 6.51
CA ASN A 40 -4.75 1.62 6.98
C ASN A 40 -3.71 2.57 7.60
N THR A 41 -2.65 2.85 6.85
CA THR A 41 -1.53 3.71 7.28
C THR A 41 -1.00 4.56 6.14
N LEU A 42 -0.48 5.75 6.47
CA LEU A 42 0.32 6.59 5.56
C LEU A 42 1.83 6.40 5.78
N ASP A 43 2.23 5.76 6.88
CA ASP A 43 3.63 5.56 7.29
C ASP A 43 3.93 4.06 7.46
N PRO A 44 3.97 3.27 6.37
CA PRO A 44 4.19 1.82 6.45
C PRO A 44 5.60 1.47 6.93
N LYS A 45 5.70 0.40 7.74
CA LYS A 45 6.97 -0.20 8.17
C LYS A 45 7.01 -1.66 7.71
N TRP A 46 7.77 -1.94 6.65
CA TRP A 46 7.90 -3.31 6.13
C TRP A 46 9.04 -4.09 6.79
N ASN A 47 10.22 -3.48 6.96
CA ASN A 47 11.43 -4.14 7.48
C ASN A 47 11.76 -5.48 6.79
N GLN A 48 11.37 -5.62 5.52
CA GLN A 48 11.66 -6.80 4.71
C GLN A 48 12.97 -6.60 3.95
N HIS A 49 13.83 -7.61 3.99
CA HIS A 49 15.12 -7.63 3.33
C HIS A 49 15.10 -8.69 2.23
N TYR A 50 15.62 -8.33 1.06
CA TYR A 50 15.82 -9.25 -0.05
C TYR A 50 17.30 -9.21 -0.42
N ASP A 51 17.93 -10.38 -0.45
CA ASP A 51 19.26 -10.53 -1.04
C ASP A 51 19.05 -10.55 -2.56
N LEU A 52 19.39 -9.43 -3.20
CA LEU A 52 19.20 -9.18 -4.64
C LEU A 52 20.30 -9.86 -5.46
#